data_AF-A0A100JLU8-F1
#
_entry.id   AF-A0A100JLU8-F1
#
_cell.length_a   1.000
_cell.length_b   1.000
_cell.length_c   1.000
_cell.angle_alpha   90.00
_cell.angle_beta   90.00
_cell.angle_gamma   90.00
#
_symmetry.space_group_name_H-M   'P 1'
#
loop_
_entity.id
_entity.type
_entity.pdbx_description
1 polymer ?
#
loop_
_entity_poly.entity_id
_entity_poly.type
_entity_poly.pdbx_seq_one_letter_code
_entity_poly.pdbx_strand_id
1 'polypeptide(L)'
;MRRPIVRRTDPRLEIIRETIERLIPGSTPAFLGVQVTEKNPNRTAVNTWSGDPAGLAEKVFTALYGRPRTEAVTSPLAQAEAAKRGRDLVAEVDSLTSAHDRLTGAPWYPARPGDTVHVHYEQAGNTSAFGETYIVGDASETGDTPPGLMSLILLAHTLPASTPEDHVKGMTGCFEAEAADDPIYQAWFEAGPHRLTIVRDGRVVHNGGGR
;
A
#
# COMPACT_ATOMS: atom_id res chain seq x y z
N MET A 1 -5.82 -2.97 27.48
CA MET A 1 -6.75 -1.97 26.91
C MET A 1 -6.64 -2.00 25.39
N ARG A 2 -7.71 -2.35 24.66
CA ARG A 2 -7.72 -2.25 23.19
C ARG A 2 -7.86 -0.78 22.82
N ARG A 3 -6.84 -0.19 22.19
CA ARG A 3 -6.91 1.17 21.65
C ARG A 3 -7.88 1.20 20.44
N PRO A 4 -8.63 2.29 20.23
CA PRO A 4 -9.45 2.45 19.05
C PRO A 4 -8.57 2.44 17.80
N ILE A 5 -8.93 1.61 16.81
CA ILE A 5 -8.36 1.65 15.47
C ILE A 5 -8.86 2.96 14.87
N VAL A 6 -8.01 3.97 14.80
CA VAL A 6 -8.29 5.20 14.05
C VAL A 6 -8.27 4.81 12.58
N ARG A 7 -9.45 4.54 12.00
CA ARG A 7 -9.59 4.41 10.54
C ARG A 7 -9.29 5.78 9.95
N ARG A 8 -8.05 5.99 9.49
CA ARG A 8 -7.66 7.23 8.82
C ARG A 8 -8.46 7.30 7.52
N THR A 9 -9.42 8.21 7.48
CA THR A 9 -10.17 8.50 6.25
C THR A 9 -9.20 9.07 5.23
N ASP A 10 -9.27 8.63 3.98
CA ASP A 10 -8.39 9.12 2.92
C ASP A 10 -8.53 10.65 2.80
N PRO A 11 -7.43 11.43 2.86
CA PRO A 11 -7.52 12.89 2.85
C PRO A 11 -8.18 13.43 1.57
N ARG A 12 -8.12 12.70 0.45
CA ARG A 12 -8.79 13.08 -0.79
C ARG A 12 -10.29 12.86 -0.70
N LEU A 13 -10.73 11.80 -0.02
CA LEU A 13 -12.15 11.57 0.27
C LEU A 13 -12.70 12.66 1.20
N GLU A 14 -11.91 13.07 2.18
CA GLU A 14 -12.25 14.17 3.09
C GLU A 14 -12.36 15.51 2.36
N ILE A 15 -11.40 15.84 1.47
CA ILE A 15 -11.46 17.03 0.62
C ILE A 15 -12.72 17.01 -0.26
N ILE A 16 -13.05 15.87 -0.88
CA ILE A 16 -14.27 15.75 -1.70
C ILE A 16 -15.51 15.98 -0.83
N ARG A 17 -15.59 15.37 0.36
CA ARG A 17 -16.70 15.54 1.29
C ARG A 17 -16.85 17.00 1.71
N GLU A 18 -15.78 17.65 2.17
CA GLU A 18 -15.82 19.05 2.58
C GLU A 18 -16.22 19.97 1.42
N THR A 19 -15.73 19.68 0.22
CA THR A 19 -16.08 20.45 -0.98
C THR A 19 -17.58 20.32 -1.26
N ILE A 20 -18.14 19.11 -1.20
CA ILE A 20 -19.57 18.88 -1.35
C ILE A 20 -20.36 19.65 -0.29
N GLU A 21 -19.97 19.57 0.98
CA GLU A 21 -20.66 20.26 2.08
C GLU A 21 -20.63 21.78 1.94
N ARG A 22 -19.50 22.36 1.49
CA ARG A 22 -19.37 23.82 1.28
C ARG A 22 -20.16 24.35 0.10
N LEU A 23 -20.51 23.50 -0.87
CA LEU A 23 -21.34 23.89 -2.02
C LEU A 23 -22.80 24.15 -1.64
N ILE A 24 -23.24 23.79 -0.41
CA ILE A 24 -24.58 24.12 0.10
C ILE A 24 -24.45 25.18 1.21
N PRO A 25 -24.77 26.46 0.93
CA PRO A 25 -24.74 27.50 1.94
C PRO A 25 -25.76 27.22 3.06
N GLY A 26 -25.31 27.21 4.32
CA GLY A 26 -26.18 27.37 5.49
C GLY A 26 -26.55 26.13 6.30
N SER A 27 -26.12 24.91 5.94
CA SER A 27 -26.16 23.75 6.85
C SER A 27 -25.35 22.57 6.29
N THR A 28 -24.86 21.68 7.17
CA THR A 28 -24.44 20.32 6.77
C THR A 28 -25.71 19.52 6.52
N PRO A 29 -26.10 19.28 5.26
CA PRO A 29 -27.38 18.66 4.98
C PRO A 29 -27.32 17.20 5.38
N ALA A 30 -28.30 16.74 6.17
CA ALA A 30 -28.48 15.31 6.43
C ALA A 30 -28.80 14.53 5.14
N PHE A 31 -29.25 15.23 4.09
CA PHE A 31 -29.65 14.66 2.83
C PHE A 31 -29.47 15.66 1.68
N LEU A 32 -28.97 15.18 0.55
CA LEU A 32 -28.71 15.96 -0.67
C LEU A 32 -29.36 15.28 -1.88
N GLY A 33 -29.86 16.10 -2.79
CA GLY A 33 -30.19 15.72 -4.16
C GLY A 33 -29.21 16.40 -5.11
N VAL A 34 -28.53 15.62 -5.95
CA VAL A 34 -27.61 16.13 -6.97
C VAL A 34 -28.10 15.73 -8.34
N GLN A 35 -28.17 16.70 -9.26
CA GLN A 35 -28.50 16.48 -10.65
C GLN A 35 -27.32 16.93 -11.51
N VAL A 36 -26.74 15.99 -12.25
CA VAL A 36 -25.66 16.25 -13.21
C VAL A 36 -26.25 16.18 -14.62
N THR A 37 -26.22 17.31 -15.32
CA THR A 37 -26.65 17.38 -16.72
C THR A 37 -25.42 17.42 -17.62
N GLU A 38 -25.18 16.34 -18.35
CA GLU A 38 -24.17 16.28 -19.41
C GLU A 38 -24.79 16.76 -20.72
N LYS A 39 -24.23 17.82 -21.30
CA LYS A 39 -24.61 18.31 -22.63
C LYS A 39 -23.52 18.00 -23.64
N ASN A 40 -23.76 17.02 -24.50
CA ASN A 40 -22.98 16.76 -25.70
C ASN A 40 -23.78 17.20 -26.95
N PRO A 41 -23.12 17.57 -28.06
CA PRO A 41 -23.79 17.99 -29.29
C PRO A 41 -24.86 17.00 -29.78
N ASN A 42 -24.67 15.71 -29.51
CA ASN A 42 -25.54 14.63 -29.98
C ASN A 42 -26.39 13.99 -28.86
N ARG A 43 -26.24 14.41 -27.60
CA ARG A 43 -26.93 13.80 -26.46
C ARG A 43 -26.96 14.73 -25.25
N THR A 44 -28.13 14.86 -24.64
CA THR A 44 -28.23 15.32 -23.25
C THR A 44 -28.46 14.11 -22.35
N ALA A 45 -27.63 13.94 -21.33
CA ALA A 45 -27.83 12.93 -20.29
C ALA A 45 -28.05 13.63 -18.94
N VAL A 46 -29.04 13.17 -18.20
CA VAL A 46 -29.34 13.68 -16.86
C VAL A 46 -29.14 12.52 -15.89
N ASN A 47 -28.20 12.67 -14.97
CA ASN A 47 -27.96 11.72 -13.90
C ASN A 47 -28.38 12.35 -12.58
N THR A 48 -29.28 11.69 -11.86
CA THR A 48 -29.77 12.15 -10.56
C THR A 48 -29.26 11.22 -9.48
N TRP A 49 -28.87 11.81 -8.36
CA TRP A 49 -28.45 11.10 -7.16
C TRP A 49 -29.12 11.73 -5.94
N SER A 50 -29.42 10.89 -4.95
CA SER A 50 -29.87 11.33 -3.63
C SER A 50 -29.22 10.51 -2.52
N GLY A 51 -28.95 11.14 -1.38
CA GLY A 51 -28.34 10.51 -0.21
C GLY A 51 -27.62 11.51 0.69
N ASP A 52 -26.82 11.03 1.63
CA ASP A 52 -26.00 11.89 2.48
C ASP A 52 -24.70 12.36 1.77
N PRO A 53 -24.12 13.52 2.16
CA PRO A 53 -22.90 14.04 1.56
C PRO A 53 -21.72 13.06 1.55
N ALA A 54 -21.61 12.19 2.56
CA ALA A 54 -20.52 11.22 2.65
C ALA A 54 -20.65 10.12 1.59
N GLY A 55 -21.87 9.64 1.32
CA GLY A 55 -22.17 8.67 0.27
C GLY A 55 -21.93 9.23 -1.13
N LEU A 56 -22.20 10.52 -1.36
CA LEU A 56 -21.81 11.19 -2.61
C LEU A 56 -20.29 11.30 -2.73
N ALA A 57 -19.61 11.69 -1.65
CA ALA A 57 -18.16 11.80 -1.63
C ALA A 57 -17.49 10.45 -1.96
N GLU A 58 -17.99 9.36 -1.41
CA GLU A 58 -17.50 8.00 -1.70
C GLU A 58 -17.74 7.62 -3.17
N LYS A 59 -18.89 7.97 -3.76
CA LYS A 59 -19.17 7.73 -5.19
C LYS A 59 -18.23 8.53 -6.09
N VAL A 60 -18.04 9.81 -5.81
CA VAL A 60 -17.12 10.67 -6.58
C VAL A 60 -15.68 10.15 -6.44
N PHE A 61 -15.24 9.85 -5.22
CA PHE A 61 -13.94 9.24 -4.97
C PHE A 61 -13.78 7.92 -5.73
N THR A 62 -14.80 7.06 -5.70
CA THR A 62 -14.78 5.77 -6.40
C THR A 62 -14.66 5.94 -7.91
N ALA A 63 -15.38 6.90 -8.49
CA ALA A 63 -15.30 7.20 -9.91
C ALA A 63 -13.92 7.76 -10.32
N LEU A 64 -13.29 8.58 -9.45
CA LEU A 64 -12.01 9.22 -9.74
C LEU A 64 -10.80 8.31 -9.44
N TYR A 65 -10.88 7.51 -8.38
CA TYR A 65 -9.73 6.82 -7.77
C TYR A 65 -9.96 5.33 -7.48
N GLY A 66 -11.17 4.80 -7.74
CA GLY A 66 -11.57 3.46 -7.33
C GLY A 66 -12.09 3.41 -5.88
N ARG A 67 -12.69 2.27 -5.49
CA ARG A 67 -13.35 2.11 -4.18
C ARG A 67 -12.33 2.38 -3.06
N PRO A 68 -12.64 3.22 -2.06
CA PRO A 68 -11.75 3.40 -0.91
C PRO A 68 -11.54 2.04 -0.24
N ARG A 69 -10.29 1.60 -0.12
CA ARG A 69 -9.96 0.38 0.62
C ARG A 69 -10.10 0.69 2.11
N THR A 70 -11.27 0.40 2.67
CA THR A 70 -11.61 0.66 4.08
C THR A 70 -11.20 -0.46 5.03
N GLU A 71 -10.77 -1.60 4.48
CA GLU A 71 -10.22 -2.70 5.26
C GLU A 71 -8.72 -2.51 5.42
N ALA A 72 -8.24 -2.74 6.65
CA ALA A 72 -6.80 -2.77 6.92
C ALA A 72 -6.19 -3.91 6.11
N VAL A 73 -5.49 -3.57 5.04
CA VAL A 73 -4.77 -4.57 4.26
C VAL A 73 -3.64 -5.09 5.16
N THR A 74 -3.69 -6.39 5.44
CA THR A 74 -2.69 -7.08 6.25
C THR A 74 -1.71 -7.80 5.33
N SER A 75 -0.47 -7.97 5.76
CA SER A 75 0.50 -8.75 5.00
C SER A 75 0.11 -10.23 4.95
N PRO A 76 0.55 -10.98 3.92
CA PRO A 76 0.34 -12.42 3.85
C PRO A 76 0.75 -13.15 5.12
N LEU A 77 1.89 -12.79 5.71
CA LEU A 77 2.36 -13.39 6.96
C LEU A 77 1.42 -13.07 8.13
N ALA A 78 0.94 -11.83 8.26
CA ALA A 78 0.01 -11.46 9.32
C ALA A 78 -1.35 -12.17 9.19
N GLN A 79 -1.82 -12.43 7.96
CA GLN A 79 -3.02 -13.21 7.69
C GLN A 79 -2.82 -14.68 8.10
N ALA A 80 -1.69 -15.27 7.71
CA ALA A 80 -1.33 -16.63 8.07
C ALA A 80 -1.21 -16.81 9.60
N GLU A 81 -0.57 -15.88 10.31
CA GLU A 81 -0.48 -15.91 11.77
C GLU A 81 -1.84 -15.76 12.47
N ALA A 82 -2.75 -14.97 11.90
CA ALA A 82 -4.10 -14.84 12.42
C ALA A 82 -4.89 -16.14 12.26
N ALA A 83 -4.79 -16.78 11.09
CA ALA A 83 -5.40 -18.08 10.81
C ALA A 83 -4.84 -19.18 11.74
N LYS A 84 -3.51 -19.22 11.91
CA LYS A 84 -2.83 -20.12 12.85
C LYS A 84 -3.32 -19.95 14.29
N ARG A 85 -3.47 -18.71 14.77
CA ARG A 85 -4.05 -18.44 16.10
C ARG A 85 -5.49 -18.94 16.23
N GLY A 86 -6.26 -18.89 15.15
CA GLY A 86 -7.59 -19.48 15.03
C GLY A 86 -7.61 -20.99 14.84
N ARG A 87 -6.45 -21.64 14.68
CA ARG A 87 -6.30 -23.05 14.28
C ARG A 87 -6.96 -23.38 12.94
N ASP A 88 -7.01 -22.40 12.04
CA ASP A 88 -7.51 -22.56 10.67
C ASP A 88 -6.33 -22.81 9.72
N LEU A 89 -5.96 -24.07 9.56
CA LEU A 89 -4.83 -24.47 8.71
C LEU A 89 -5.08 -24.18 7.22
N VAL A 90 -6.32 -24.22 6.78
CA VAL A 90 -6.67 -23.98 5.37
C VAL A 90 -6.43 -22.51 5.06
N ALA A 91 -6.97 -21.60 5.88
CA ALA A 91 -6.75 -20.16 5.70
C ALA A 91 -5.28 -19.75 5.85
N GLU A 92 -4.51 -20.44 6.70
CA GLU A 92 -3.06 -20.22 6.83
C GLU A 92 -2.35 -20.54 5.51
N VAL A 93 -2.57 -21.73 4.95
CA VAL A 93 -1.97 -22.18 3.69
C VAL A 93 -2.43 -21.33 2.51
N ASP A 94 -3.71 -21.00 2.43
CA ASP A 94 -4.27 -20.19 1.35
C ASP A 94 -3.67 -18.78 1.31
N SER A 95 -3.44 -18.17 2.49
CA SER A 95 -2.84 -16.84 2.60
C SER A 95 -1.42 -16.81 2.04
N LEU A 96 -0.61 -17.85 2.34
CA LEU A 96 0.76 -17.95 1.86
C LEU A 96 0.84 -18.35 0.38
N THR A 97 0.03 -19.32 -0.04
CA THR A 97 0.02 -19.82 -1.41
C THR A 97 -0.48 -18.75 -2.38
N SER A 98 -1.58 -18.07 -2.07
CA SER A 98 -2.08 -16.98 -2.90
C SER A 98 -1.10 -15.80 -3.01
N ALA A 99 -0.35 -15.51 -1.95
CA ALA A 99 0.69 -14.49 -1.98
C ALA A 99 1.89 -14.90 -2.86
N HIS A 100 2.28 -16.18 -2.80
CA HIS A 100 3.30 -16.75 -3.68
C HIS A 100 2.87 -16.67 -5.15
N ASP A 101 1.68 -17.17 -5.47
CA ASP A 101 1.15 -17.19 -6.85
C ASP A 101 1.04 -15.79 -7.43
N ARG A 102 0.66 -14.81 -6.60
CA ARG A 102 0.61 -13.40 -7.01
C ARG A 102 1.98 -12.79 -7.26
N LEU A 103 3.01 -13.21 -6.51
CA LEU A 103 4.39 -12.76 -6.73
C LEU A 103 4.92 -13.38 -8.02
N THR A 104 4.90 -14.70 -8.12
CA THR A 104 5.50 -15.44 -9.23
C THR A 104 4.73 -15.30 -10.54
N GLY A 105 3.42 -15.05 -10.48
CA GLY A 105 2.58 -14.74 -11.63
C GLY A 105 2.65 -13.29 -12.11
N ALA A 106 3.37 -12.39 -11.41
CA ALA A 106 3.45 -11.00 -11.80
C ALA A 106 4.33 -10.83 -13.06
N PRO A 107 3.92 -10.06 -14.09
CA PRO A 107 4.70 -9.90 -15.33
C PRO A 107 6.10 -9.32 -15.16
N TRP A 108 6.36 -8.62 -14.06
CA TRP A 108 7.65 -8.03 -13.75
C TRP A 108 8.58 -9.01 -13.01
N TYR A 109 8.06 -10.09 -12.41
CA TYR A 109 8.83 -11.08 -11.67
C TYR A 109 9.55 -12.05 -12.64
N PRO A 110 10.78 -12.51 -12.34
CA PRO A 110 11.58 -12.23 -11.14
C PRO A 110 12.13 -10.79 -11.09
N ALA A 111 12.49 -10.35 -9.89
CA ALA A 111 13.30 -9.15 -9.70
C ALA A 111 14.65 -9.29 -10.41
N ARG A 112 15.27 -8.16 -10.75
CA ARG A 112 16.54 -8.12 -11.50
C ARG A 112 17.48 -7.09 -10.89
N PRO A 113 18.81 -7.27 -11.02
CA PRO A 113 19.76 -6.21 -10.68
C PRO A 113 19.39 -4.87 -11.34
N GLY A 114 19.43 -3.80 -10.55
CA GLY A 114 19.01 -2.46 -10.93
C GLY A 114 17.55 -2.12 -10.63
N ASP A 115 16.69 -3.10 -10.31
CA ASP A 115 15.35 -2.80 -9.81
C ASP A 115 15.44 -2.05 -8.47
N THR A 116 14.58 -1.05 -8.29
CA THR A 116 14.42 -0.33 -7.01
C THR A 116 13.14 -0.77 -6.34
N VAL A 117 13.22 -1.11 -5.05
CA VAL A 117 12.10 -1.55 -4.22
C VAL A 117 11.86 -0.52 -3.13
N HIS A 118 10.71 0.11 -3.13
CA HIS A 118 10.28 1.00 -2.07
C HIS A 118 9.26 0.29 -1.18
N VAL A 119 9.50 0.29 0.13
CA VAL A 119 8.61 -0.25 1.16
C VAL A 119 8.05 0.91 1.97
N HIS A 120 6.72 1.05 2.01
CA HIS A 120 6.04 2.02 2.87
C HIS A 120 5.60 1.38 4.19
N TYR A 121 5.93 2.02 5.31
CA TYR A 121 5.47 1.63 6.64
C TYR A 121 4.48 2.65 7.17
N GLU A 122 3.30 2.15 7.50
CA GLU A 122 2.27 2.92 8.19
C GLU A 122 2.72 3.33 9.59
N GLN A 123 2.11 4.39 10.11
CA GLN A 123 2.34 4.81 11.50
C GLN A 123 1.99 3.66 12.46
N ALA A 124 2.93 3.33 13.36
CA ALA A 124 2.76 2.28 14.36
C ALA A 124 3.17 2.79 15.74
N GLY A 125 2.21 2.90 16.66
CA GLY A 125 2.47 3.43 18.00
C GLY A 125 2.96 4.88 17.95
N ASN A 126 4.17 5.11 18.45
CA ASN A 126 4.83 6.42 18.44
C ASN A 126 5.74 6.63 17.23
N THR A 127 5.93 5.62 16.39
CA THR A 127 6.75 5.71 15.18
C THR A 127 5.90 6.32 14.06
N SER A 128 6.35 7.45 13.52
CA SER A 128 5.74 8.07 12.35
C SER A 128 5.77 7.13 11.15
N ALA A 129 4.82 7.29 10.23
CA ALA A 129 4.91 6.62 8.94
C ALA A 129 6.24 7.00 8.26
N PHE A 130 6.89 6.02 7.65
CA PHE A 130 8.16 6.20 6.95
C PHE A 130 8.23 5.22 5.78
N GLY A 131 9.26 5.35 4.96
CA GLY A 131 9.53 4.41 3.89
C GLY A 131 11.01 4.15 3.76
N GLU A 132 11.31 3.04 3.10
CA GLU A 132 12.66 2.59 2.78
C GLU A 132 12.74 2.32 1.30
N THR A 133 13.89 2.64 0.72
CA THR A 133 14.18 2.41 -0.68
C THR A 133 15.41 1.54 -0.76
N TYR A 134 15.27 0.40 -1.42
CA TYR A 134 16.30 -0.59 -1.63
C TYR A 134 16.64 -0.71 -3.13
N ILE A 135 17.84 -1.16 -3.44
CA ILE A 135 18.24 -1.57 -4.79
C ILE A 135 18.55 -3.06 -4.81
N VAL A 136 18.08 -3.72 -5.87
CA VAL A 136 18.45 -5.11 -6.16
C VAL A 136 19.83 -5.09 -6.82
N GLY A 137 20.78 -5.81 -6.25
CA GLY A 137 22.14 -5.94 -6.78
C GLY A 137 22.48 -7.37 -7.21
N ASP A 138 23.63 -7.54 -7.85
CA ASP A 138 24.26 -8.84 -8.07
C ASP A 138 25.14 -9.15 -6.85
N ALA A 139 24.85 -10.24 -6.13
CA ALA A 139 25.60 -10.60 -4.93
C ALA A 139 26.97 -11.23 -5.24
N SER A 140 27.23 -11.62 -6.49
CA SER A 140 28.53 -12.17 -6.90
C SER A 140 29.65 -11.12 -6.93
N GLU A 141 29.32 -9.82 -6.88
CA GLU A 141 30.31 -8.75 -6.72
C GLU A 141 30.91 -8.69 -5.30
N THR A 142 30.26 -9.34 -4.33
CA THR A 142 30.72 -9.46 -2.94
C THR A 142 31.37 -10.83 -2.67
N GLY A 143 32.66 -10.96 -2.99
CA GLY A 143 33.52 -12.06 -2.51
C GLY A 143 33.17 -13.46 -3.02
N ASP A 144 33.28 -14.48 -2.15
CA ASP A 144 33.09 -15.92 -2.45
C ASP A 144 31.62 -16.34 -2.65
N THR A 145 30.74 -15.40 -3.01
CA THR A 145 29.30 -15.66 -3.17
C THR A 145 29.06 -16.50 -4.44
N PRO A 146 28.27 -17.58 -4.36
CA PRO A 146 27.91 -18.37 -5.54
C PRO A 146 27.31 -17.50 -6.66
N PRO A 147 27.62 -17.80 -7.94
CA PRO A 147 27.07 -17.05 -9.06
C PRO A 147 25.54 -17.20 -9.11
N GLY A 148 24.85 -16.12 -9.44
CA GLY A 148 23.39 -16.11 -9.64
C GLY A 148 22.56 -15.68 -8.43
N LEU A 149 23.18 -15.42 -7.28
CA LEU A 149 22.51 -14.82 -6.13
C LEU A 149 22.38 -13.29 -6.31
N MET A 150 21.31 -12.73 -5.75
CA MET A 150 21.05 -11.29 -5.76
C MET A 150 21.13 -10.72 -4.35
N SER A 151 21.37 -9.41 -4.25
CA SER A 151 21.35 -8.67 -2.99
C SER A 151 20.17 -7.69 -2.95
N LEU A 152 19.76 -7.29 -1.74
CA LEU A 152 18.86 -6.17 -1.49
C LEU A 152 19.56 -5.19 -0.55
N ILE A 153 19.92 -4.02 -1.06
CA ILE A 153 20.74 -3.05 -0.33
C ILE A 153 19.90 -1.80 -0.03
N LEU A 154 19.88 -1.35 1.22
CA LEU A 154 19.18 -0.12 1.59
C LEU A 154 19.92 1.10 1.00
N LEU A 155 19.21 1.91 0.21
CA LEU A 155 19.72 3.17 -0.33
C LEU A 155 19.34 4.37 0.53
N ALA A 156 18.11 4.41 1.02
CA ALA A 156 17.58 5.54 1.76
C ALA A 156 16.37 5.15 2.61
N HIS A 157 16.11 5.94 3.66
CA HIS A 157 14.86 5.88 4.42
C HIS A 157 14.34 7.30 4.70
N THR A 158 13.05 7.42 5.04
CA THR A 158 12.42 8.71 5.34
C THR A 158 12.14 8.95 6.82
N LEU A 159 12.66 8.11 7.72
CA LEU A 159 12.59 8.36 9.16
C LEU A 159 13.14 9.75 9.50
N PRO A 160 12.41 10.56 10.29
CA PRO A 160 12.88 11.89 10.70
C PRO A 160 14.20 11.79 11.48
N ALA A 161 15.11 12.74 11.24
CA ALA A 161 16.37 12.85 12.00
C ALA A 161 16.15 13.06 13.51
N SER A 162 14.96 13.51 13.92
CA SER A 162 14.55 13.63 15.32
C SER A 162 14.13 12.31 15.97
N THR A 163 14.12 11.20 15.23
CA THR A 163 13.73 9.89 15.77
C THR A 163 14.86 9.36 16.65
N PRO A 164 14.61 9.03 17.95
CA PRO A 164 15.65 8.52 18.84
C PRO A 164 16.33 7.26 18.27
N GLU A 165 17.65 7.15 18.41
CA GLU A 165 18.44 6.04 17.87
C GLU A 165 17.95 4.67 18.39
N ASP A 166 17.62 4.59 19.69
CA ASP A 166 17.08 3.39 20.31
C ASP A 166 15.74 2.95 19.72
N HIS A 167 14.99 3.87 19.09
CA HIS A 167 13.73 3.54 18.42
C HIS A 167 13.95 3.05 16.99
N VAL A 168 15.09 3.33 16.36
CA VAL A 168 15.36 2.97 14.95
C VAL A 168 16.39 1.85 14.80
N LYS A 169 17.10 1.50 15.87
CA LYS A 169 18.10 0.43 15.88
C LYS A 169 17.48 -0.90 15.44
N GLY A 170 17.89 -1.39 14.28
CA GLY A 170 17.35 -2.61 13.67
C GLY A 170 15.98 -2.46 13.00
N MET A 171 15.41 -1.25 12.95
CA MET A 171 14.21 -0.98 12.15
C MET A 171 14.57 -0.71 10.70
N THR A 172 15.66 0.03 10.45
CA THR A 172 16.08 0.35 9.10
C THR A 172 16.84 -0.80 8.47
N GLY A 173 16.54 -1.12 7.21
CA GLY A 173 17.23 -2.17 6.49
C GLY A 173 16.82 -3.58 6.92
N CYS A 174 15.62 -3.74 7.52
CA CYS A 174 15.17 -5.04 8.00
C CYS A 174 14.99 -6.08 6.88
N PHE A 175 14.91 -5.64 5.62
CA PHE A 175 14.88 -6.49 4.44
C PHE A 175 16.22 -6.52 3.69
N GLU A 176 17.31 -5.94 4.22
CA GLU A 176 18.61 -6.10 3.59
C GLU A 176 19.00 -7.57 3.50
N ALA A 177 19.50 -7.96 2.33
CA ALA A 177 19.95 -9.31 2.05
C ALA A 177 21.26 -9.23 1.27
N GLU A 178 22.34 -9.80 1.82
CA GLU A 178 23.64 -9.82 1.15
C GLU A 178 23.64 -10.79 -0.04
N ALA A 179 22.97 -11.94 0.11
CA ALA A 179 22.85 -12.94 -0.94
C ALA A 179 21.56 -13.77 -0.77
N ALA A 180 20.68 -13.73 -1.77
CA ALA A 180 19.42 -14.47 -1.80
C ALA A 180 19.03 -14.86 -3.24
N ASP A 181 18.33 -15.99 -3.39
CA ASP A 181 17.75 -16.40 -4.68
C ASP A 181 16.62 -15.45 -5.13
N ASP A 182 15.82 -14.97 -4.17
CA ASP A 182 14.77 -13.98 -4.37
C ASP A 182 14.85 -12.89 -3.28
N PRO A 183 15.54 -11.77 -3.54
CA PRO A 183 15.80 -10.73 -2.55
C PRO A 183 14.52 -10.01 -2.10
N ILE A 184 13.44 -10.08 -2.87
CA ILE A 184 12.19 -9.36 -2.57
C ILE A 184 11.14 -10.24 -1.88
N TYR A 185 11.37 -11.56 -1.80
CA TYR A 185 10.41 -12.51 -1.25
C TYR A 185 10.00 -12.14 0.17
N GLN A 186 10.97 -11.88 1.05
CA GLN A 186 10.71 -11.56 2.44
C GLN A 186 9.88 -10.27 2.58
N ALA A 187 10.27 -9.19 1.90
CA ALA A 187 9.53 -7.94 1.90
C ALA A 187 8.08 -8.13 1.38
N TRP A 188 7.89 -8.93 0.33
CA TRP A 188 6.56 -9.23 -0.21
C TRP A 188 5.64 -9.94 0.79
N PHE A 189 6.17 -10.89 1.58
CA PHE A 189 5.39 -11.65 2.55
C PHE A 189 5.20 -10.93 3.88
N GLU A 190 6.22 -10.24 4.37
CA GLU A 190 6.21 -9.58 5.68
C GLU A 190 5.56 -8.20 5.64
N ALA A 191 5.98 -7.33 4.71
CA ALA A 191 5.35 -6.02 4.55
C ALA A 191 4.04 -6.13 3.75
N GLY A 192 3.99 -7.05 2.79
CA GLY A 192 2.82 -7.27 1.96
C GLY A 192 2.85 -6.49 0.65
N PRO A 193 2.26 -7.03 -0.43
CA PRO A 193 2.33 -6.43 -1.77
C PRO A 193 1.73 -5.02 -1.86
N HIS A 194 0.84 -4.67 -0.96
CA HIS A 194 0.20 -3.36 -0.89
C HIS A 194 1.15 -2.25 -0.38
N ARG A 195 2.26 -2.61 0.28
CA ARG A 195 3.25 -1.65 0.78
C ARG A 195 4.44 -1.47 -0.14
N LEU A 196 4.58 -2.34 -1.14
CA LEU A 196 5.72 -2.36 -2.04
C LEU A 196 5.42 -1.55 -3.30
N THR A 197 6.38 -0.74 -3.72
CA THR A 197 6.46 -0.16 -5.07
C THR A 197 7.75 -0.63 -5.71
N ILE A 198 7.67 -1.20 -6.91
CA ILE A 198 8.86 -1.69 -7.63
C ILE A 198 9.03 -0.84 -8.89
N VAL A 199 10.24 -0.34 -9.08
CA VAL A 199 10.64 0.48 -10.22
C VAL A 199 11.72 -0.26 -11.00
N ARG A 200 11.50 -0.41 -12.31
CA ARG A 200 12.44 -0.97 -13.26
C ARG A 200 12.67 0.03 -14.38
N ASP A 201 13.93 0.32 -14.69
CA ASP A 201 14.31 1.27 -15.75
C ASP A 201 13.60 2.63 -15.63
N GLY A 202 13.44 3.11 -14.39
CA GLY A 202 12.74 4.36 -14.07
C GLY A 202 11.21 4.31 -14.20
N ARG A 203 10.60 3.14 -14.42
CA ARG A 203 9.15 2.97 -14.53
C ARG A 203 8.60 2.11 -13.39
N VAL A 204 7.47 2.52 -12.83
CA VAL A 204 6.76 1.72 -11.82
C VAL A 204 6.17 0.47 -12.49
N VAL A 205 6.65 -0.70 -12.12
CA VAL A 205 6.18 -2.01 -12.62
C VAL A 205 5.27 -2.74 -11.62
N HIS A 206 5.35 -2.37 -10.34
CA HIS A 206 4.41 -2.77 -9.29
C HIS A 206 4.06 -1.56 -8.44
N ASN A 207 2.77 -1.33 -8.22
CA ASN A 207 2.28 -0.25 -7.37
C ASN A 207 1.34 -0.82 -6.31
N GLY A 208 1.88 -1.07 -5.11
CA GLY A 208 1.11 -1.57 -3.97
C GLY A 208 0.06 -0.58 -3.47
N GLY A 209 0.29 0.72 -3.69
CA GLY A 209 -0.63 1.78 -3.28
C GLY A 209 -0.56 2.14 -1.80
N GLY A 210 0.55 1.86 -1.11
CA GLY A 210 0.80 2.32 0.26
C GLY A 210 0.65 3.85 0.35
N ARG A 211 -0.10 4.32 1.35
CA ARG A 211 -0.43 5.73 1.56
C ARG A 211 -0.38 6.08 3.04
#